data_AF-A0A1X7PHC5-F1
#
_entry.id   AF-A0A1X7PHC5-F1
#
_cell.length_a   1.000
_cell.length_b   1.000
_cell.length_c   1.000
_cell.angle_alpha   90.00
_cell.angle_beta   90.00
_cell.angle_gamma   90.00
#
_symmetry.space_group_name_H-M   'P 1'
#
loop_
_entity.id
_entity.type
_entity.pdbx_description
1 polymer ?
#
loop_
_entity_poly.entity_id
_entity_poly.type
_entity_poly.pdbx_seq_one_letter_code
_entity_poly.pdbx_strand_id
1 'polypeptide(L)'
;MSDRINARLSAPLAEFVDRMVGEDGLYETPSEYIRDLIRRDMERREGQMAQDAILAGYHDLAAGRVFRSTGDFASDMDVLDRAEADGWR
;
A
#
# COMPACT_ATOMS: atom_id res chain seq x y z
N MET A 1 5.52 8.87 -18.55
CA MET A 1 4.28 9.29 -19.26
C MET A 1 3.41 10.00 -18.23
N SER A 2 2.75 11.11 -18.59
CA SER A 2 1.77 11.76 -17.72
C SER A 2 0.38 11.36 -18.18
N ASP A 3 -0.28 10.49 -17.43
CA ASP A 3 -1.66 10.11 -17.71
C ASP A 3 -2.62 11.12 -17.09
N ARG A 4 -3.65 11.51 -17.86
CA ARG A 4 -4.66 12.48 -17.42
C ARG A 4 -5.91 11.76 -16.96
N ILE A 5 -6.27 11.97 -15.71
CA ILE A 5 -7.51 11.43 -15.11
C ILE A 5 -8.53 12.58 -15.01
N ASN A 6 -9.78 12.33 -15.43
CA ASN A 6 -10.91 13.22 -15.20
C ASN A 6 -11.90 12.53 -14.26
N ALA A 7 -12.20 13.13 -13.11
CA ALA A 7 -13.13 12.59 -12.12
C ALA A 7 -14.26 13.59 -11.86
N ARG A 8 -15.48 13.08 -11.67
CA ARG A 8 -16.63 13.89 -11.21
C ARG A 8 -16.77 13.72 -9.71
N LEU A 9 -16.76 14.83 -8.99
CA LEU A 9 -17.00 14.87 -7.55
C LEU A 9 -18.47 15.21 -7.27
N SER A 10 -19.03 14.66 -6.20
CA SER A 10 -20.31 15.13 -5.67
C SER A 10 -20.15 16.55 -5.11
N ALA A 11 -21.24 17.31 -5.00
CA ALA A 11 -21.19 18.68 -4.49
C ALA A 11 -20.46 18.82 -3.14
N PRO A 12 -20.72 17.95 -2.12
CA PRO A 12 -19.99 18.06 -0.85
C PRO A 12 -18.47 17.83 -0.96
N LEU A 13 -18.04 16.95 -1.88
CA LEU A 13 -16.62 16.68 -2.11
C LEU A 13 -15.96 17.83 -2.86
N ALA A 14 -16.65 18.42 -3.84
CA ALA A 14 -16.15 19.59 -4.57
C ALA A 14 -15.97 20.78 -3.62
N GLU A 15 -16.98 21.09 -2.79
CA GLU A 15 -16.89 22.15 -1.78
C GLU A 15 -15.76 21.92 -0.77
N PHE A 16 -15.50 20.65 -0.41
CA PHE A 16 -14.37 20.33 0.45
C PHE A 16 -13.04 20.64 -0.22
N VAL A 17 -12.86 20.22 -1.47
CA VAL A 17 -11.64 20.49 -2.25
C VAL A 17 -11.44 22.00 -2.41
N ASP A 18 -12.51 22.74 -2.69
CA ASP A 18 -12.46 24.20 -2.83
C ASP A 18 -12.03 24.91 -1.54
N ARG A 19 -12.30 24.34 -0.34
CA ARG A 19 -11.78 24.88 0.92
C ARG A 19 -10.31 24.55 1.17
N MET A 20 -9.81 23.47 0.59
CA MET A 20 -8.40 23.08 0.70
C MET A 20 -7.50 23.87 -0.26
N VAL A 21 -8.09 24.54 -1.24
CA VAL A 21 -7.42 25.23 -2.34
C VAL A 21 -7.75 26.73 -2.33
N GLY A 22 -6.78 27.60 -2.56
CA GLY A 22 -7.00 29.06 -2.65
C GLY A 22 -6.28 29.85 -1.57
N GLU A 23 -6.71 31.10 -1.33
CA GLU A 23 -5.98 32.09 -0.50
C GLU A 23 -5.77 31.64 0.94
N ASP A 24 -6.75 30.95 1.52
CA ASP A 24 -6.67 30.33 2.86
C ASP A 24 -6.37 28.82 2.82
N GLY A 25 -6.21 28.26 1.63
CA GLY A 25 -5.97 26.83 1.39
C GLY A 25 -4.50 26.45 1.47
N LEU A 26 -4.22 25.17 1.71
CA LEU A 26 -2.85 24.63 1.74
C LEU A 26 -2.30 24.28 0.36
N TYR A 27 -3.15 24.31 -0.68
CA TYR A 27 -2.81 23.89 -2.03
C TYR A 27 -3.20 24.98 -3.03
N GLU A 28 -2.44 25.11 -4.12
CA GLU A 28 -2.72 26.11 -5.15
C GLU A 28 -3.79 25.64 -6.14
N THR A 29 -3.90 24.32 -6.35
CA THR A 29 -4.85 23.75 -7.31
C THR A 29 -5.52 22.47 -6.79
N PRO A 30 -6.76 22.16 -7.24
CA PRO A 30 -7.42 20.89 -6.91
C PRO A 30 -6.59 19.67 -7.30
N SER A 31 -5.90 19.75 -8.45
CA SER A 31 -5.03 18.68 -8.95
C SER A 31 -3.83 18.42 -8.04
N GLU A 32 -3.32 19.44 -7.35
CA GLU A 32 -2.25 19.27 -6.37
C GLU A 32 -2.77 18.57 -5.11
N TYR A 33 -3.88 19.04 -4.57
CA TYR A 33 -4.53 18.40 -3.42
C TYR A 33 -4.83 16.92 -3.68
N ILE A 34 -5.44 16.60 -4.83
CA ILE A 34 -5.78 15.21 -5.19
C ILE A 34 -4.52 14.35 -5.33
N ARG A 35 -3.45 14.86 -5.96
CA ARG A 35 -2.19 14.11 -6.09
C ARG A 35 -1.58 13.81 -4.73
N ASP A 36 -1.59 14.79 -3.82
CA ASP A 36 -1.08 14.59 -2.47
C ASP A 36 -1.95 13.61 -1.67
N LEU A 37 -3.28 13.70 -1.80
CA LEU A 37 -4.20 12.75 -1.19
C LEU A 37 -3.94 11.31 -1.66
N ILE A 38 -3.74 11.10 -2.96
CA ILE A 38 -3.41 9.79 -3.54
C ILE A 38 -2.08 9.28 -2.97
N ARG A 39 -1.04 10.14 -2.90
CA ARG A 39 0.25 9.75 -2.33
C ARG A 39 0.11 9.28 -0.88
N ARG A 40 -0.61 10.03 -0.04
CA ARG A 40 -0.85 9.66 1.36
C ARG A 40 -1.65 8.36 1.49
N ASP A 41 -2.61 8.11 0.59
CA ASP A 41 -3.35 6.86 0.55
C ASP A 41 -2.44 5.68 0.15
N MET A 42 -1.56 5.87 -0.84
CA MET A 42 -0.54 4.88 -1.22
C MET A 42 0.38 4.56 -0.05
N GLU A 43 1.00 5.57 0.56
CA GLU A 43 1.92 5.39 1.70
C GLU A 43 1.25 4.68 2.87
N ARG A 44 -0.02 5.02 3.17
CA ARG A 44 -0.78 4.35 4.22
C ARG A 44 -1.00 2.87 3.92
N ARG A 45 -1.40 2.54 2.69
CA ARG A 45 -1.66 1.15 2.29
C ARG A 45 -0.38 0.33 2.21
N GLU A 46 0.69 0.90 1.65
CA GLU A 46 2.01 0.26 1.63
C GLU A 46 2.55 0.03 3.04
N GLY A 47 2.43 1.03 3.93
CA GLY A 47 2.81 0.89 5.33
C GLY A 47 1.99 -0.18 6.06
N GLN A 48 0.69 -0.26 5.80
CA GLN A 48 -0.17 -1.30 6.37
C GLN A 48 0.19 -2.69 5.85
N MET A 49 0.45 -2.83 4.54
CA MET A 49 0.93 -4.09 3.97
C MET A 49 2.26 -4.54 4.59
N ALA A 50 3.20 -3.60 4.80
CA ALA A 50 4.47 -3.90 5.44
C ALA A 50 4.28 -4.34 6.91
N GLN A 51 3.40 -3.66 7.66
CA GLN A 51 3.06 -4.05 9.02
C GLN A 51 2.44 -5.44 9.08
N ASP A 52 1.46 -5.71 8.22
CA ASP A 52 0.76 -6.99 8.16
C ASP A 52 1.72 -8.13 7.80
N ALA A 53 2.64 -7.90 6.85
CA ALA A 53 3.66 -8.86 6.46
C ALA A 53 4.63 -9.18 7.61
N ILE A 54 5.05 -8.18 8.39
CA ILE A 54 5.90 -8.37 9.57
C ILE A 54 5.18 -9.23 10.61
N LEU A 55 3.93 -8.90 10.92
CA LEU A 55 3.12 -9.66 11.87
C LEU A 55 2.89 -11.10 11.42
N ALA A 56 2.62 -11.32 10.13
CA ALA A 56 2.51 -12.65 9.55
C ALA A 56 3.80 -13.45 9.74
N GLY A 57 4.97 -12.86 9.42
CA GLY A 57 6.26 -13.52 9.62
C GLY A 57 6.55 -13.89 11.08
N TYR A 58 6.15 -13.05 12.05
CA TYR A 58 6.25 -13.42 13.47
C TYR A 58 5.34 -14.60 13.84
N HIS A 59 4.13 -14.66 13.29
CA HIS A 59 3.21 -15.77 13.49
C HIS A 59 3.73 -17.07 12.84
N ASP A 60 4.39 -16.98 11.69
CA ASP A 60 5.06 -18.10 11.03
C ASP A 60 6.22 -18.63 11.88
N LEU A 61 7.08 -17.74 12.39
CA LEU A 61 8.16 -18.11 13.29
C LEU A 61 7.64 -18.82 14.55
N ALA A 62 6.59 -18.27 15.18
CA ALA A 62 5.98 -18.85 16.38
C ALA A 62 5.38 -20.24 16.12
N ALA A 63 4.87 -20.47 14.91
CA ALA A 63 4.31 -21.76 14.49
C ALA A 63 5.35 -22.73 13.91
N GLY A 64 6.63 -22.35 13.87
CA GLY A 64 7.70 -23.17 13.27
C GLY A 64 7.63 -23.24 11.74
N ARG A 65 6.83 -22.37 11.09
CA ARG A 65 6.71 -22.24 9.64
C ARG A 65 7.87 -21.44 9.06
N VAL A 66 9.09 -21.97 9.24
CA VAL A 66 10.33 -21.32 8.78
C VAL A 66 11.25 -22.36 8.17
N PHE A 67 12.02 -21.94 7.17
CA PHE A 67 13.07 -22.77 6.56
C PHE A 67 14.36 -21.96 6.44
N ARG A 68 15.49 -22.67 6.28
CA ARG A 68 16.77 -22.02 6.03
C ARG A 68 16.80 -21.54 4.58
N SER A 69 16.96 -20.25 4.38
CA SER A 69 17.20 -19.64 3.07
C SER A 69 18.39 -20.29 2.36
N THR A 70 18.23 -20.53 1.07
CA THR A 70 19.26 -21.01 0.15
C THR A 70 20.21 -19.90 -0.29
N GLY A 71 19.85 -18.64 -0.03
CA GLY A 71 20.56 -17.44 -0.47
C GLY A 71 20.12 -16.92 -1.84
N ASP A 72 19.27 -17.66 -2.55
CA ASP A 72 18.62 -17.23 -3.79
C ASP A 72 17.14 -17.00 -3.56
N PHE A 73 16.68 -15.77 -3.78
CA PHE A 73 15.30 -15.37 -3.45
C PHE A 73 14.26 -16.14 -4.27
N ALA A 74 14.50 -16.36 -5.57
CA ALA A 74 13.55 -17.08 -6.41
C ALA A 74 13.40 -18.54 -5.95
N SER A 75 14.52 -19.21 -5.67
CA SER A 75 14.53 -20.57 -5.12
C SER A 75 13.85 -20.66 -3.75
N ASP A 76 14.04 -19.65 -2.89
CA ASP A 76 13.40 -19.59 -1.58
C ASP A 76 11.87 -19.41 -1.69
N MET A 77 11.39 -18.60 -2.63
CA MET A 77 9.95 -18.46 -2.91
C MET A 77 9.34 -19.77 -3.39
N ASP A 78 10.02 -20.50 -4.27
CA ASP A 78 9.54 -21.82 -4.71
C ASP A 78 9.46 -22.84 -3.56
N VAL A 79 10.36 -22.75 -2.56
CA VAL A 79 10.32 -23.58 -1.36
C VAL A 79 9.15 -23.19 -0.45
N LEU A 80 8.92 -21.89 -0.28
CA LEU A 80 7.79 -21.36 0.49
C LEU A 80 6.45 -21.82 -0.10
N ASP A 81 6.25 -21.64 -1.41
CA ASP A 81 5.01 -22.03 -2.10
C ASP A 81 4.70 -23.53 -1.92
N ARG A 82 5.74 -24.38 -1.98
CA ARG A 82 5.61 -25.82 -1.72
C ARG A 82 5.24 -26.10 -0.26
N ALA A 83 5.93 -25.47 0.69
CA ALA A 83 5.65 -25.64 2.11
C ALA A 83 4.22 -25.19 2.47
N GLU A 84 3.73 -24.11 1.87
CA GLU A 84 2.35 -23.64 2.04
C GLU A 84 1.33 -24.62 1.44
N ALA A 85 1.58 -25.12 0.22
CA ALA A 85 0.71 -26.10 -0.44
C ALA A 85 0.59 -27.41 0.35
N ASP A 86 1.68 -27.86 0.97
CA ASP A 86 1.72 -29.08 1.78
C ASP A 86 1.24 -28.86 3.22
N GLY A 87 0.88 -27.61 3.58
CA GLY A 87 0.40 -27.25 4.91
C GLY A 87 1.49 -27.34 5.98
N TRP A 88 2.75 -27.12 5.61
CA TRP A 88 3.92 -27.15 6.47
C TRP A 88 4.17 -28.50 7.16
N ARG A 89 3.93 -29.61 6.44
CA ARG A 89 4.16 -30.99 6.89
C ARG A 89 5.48 -31.58 6.43
#